data_AF-A0A1F4Y2K1-F1
#
_entry.id   AF-A0A1F4Y2K1-F1
#
_cell.length_a   1.000
_cell.length_b   1.000
_cell.length_c   1.000
_cell.angle_alpha   90.00
_cell.angle_beta   90.00
_cell.angle_gamma   90.00
#
_symmetry.space_group_name_H-M   'P 1'
#
loop_
_entity.id
_entity.type
_entity.pdbx_description
1 polymer ?
#
loop_
_entity_poly.entity_id
_entity_poly.type
_entity_poly.pdbx_seq_one_letter_code
_entity_poly.pdbx_strand_id
1 'polypeptide(L)'
;MARKIEVFTAGCPICTETLELVKSATKDCGCQVMEKRFVDKAYADEAKSYGIKAMPAIVVDGVLVYEGRPERKWAGAMLKL
;
A
#
# COMPACT_ATOMS: atom_id res chain seq x y z
N MET A 1 -8.17 -7.51 -16.47
CA MET A 1 -8.38 -7.57 -15.01
C MET A 1 -7.73 -6.35 -14.38
N ALA A 2 -8.41 -5.67 -13.47
CA ALA A 2 -7.84 -4.54 -12.74
C ALA A 2 -6.79 -5.04 -11.76
N ARG A 3 -5.61 -4.41 -11.71
CA ARG A 3 -4.55 -4.71 -10.74
C ARG A 3 -5.03 -4.34 -9.34
N LYS A 4 -4.94 -5.27 -8.39
CA LYS A 4 -5.37 -5.05 -7.00
C LYS A 4 -4.21 -4.49 -6.20
N ILE A 5 -4.41 -3.33 -5.59
CA ILE A 5 -3.39 -2.64 -4.80
C ILE A 5 -3.93 -2.44 -3.40
N GLU A 6 -3.29 -3.06 -2.42
CA GLU A 6 -3.66 -3.03 -1.01
C GLU A 6 -2.63 -2.22 -0.24
N VAL A 7 -3.06 -1.15 0.41
CA VAL A 7 -2.21 -0.25 1.18
C VAL A 7 -2.49 -0.46 2.66
N PHE A 8 -1.54 -1.06 3.35
CA PHE A 8 -1.58 -1.37 4.77
C PHE A 8 -1.13 -0.14 5.57
N THR A 9 -2.01 0.38 6.43
CA THR A 9 -1.80 1.65 7.18
C THR A 9 -2.08 1.50 8.68
N ALA A 10 -1.40 2.30 9.52
CA ALA A 10 -1.62 2.36 10.97
C ALA A 10 -2.27 3.69 11.44
N GLY A 11 -2.77 4.52 10.51
CA GLY A 11 -3.35 5.83 10.85
C GLY A 11 -2.33 6.92 11.18
N CYS A 12 -1.06 6.73 10.83
CA CYS A 12 0.00 7.73 11.00
C CYS A 12 0.04 8.74 9.82
N PRO A 13 0.59 9.96 9.99
CA PRO A 13 0.69 10.92 8.88
C PRO A 13 1.44 10.39 7.65
N ILE A 14 2.53 9.65 7.85
CA ILE A 14 3.30 9.00 6.78
C ILE A 14 2.44 7.97 6.03
N CYS A 15 1.55 7.29 6.74
CA CYS A 15 0.63 6.32 6.20
C CYS A 15 -0.38 7.00 5.26
N THR A 16 -0.94 8.15 5.69
CA THR A 16 -1.84 8.97 4.89
C THR A 16 -1.15 9.49 3.63
N GLU A 17 0.07 10.03 3.75
CA GLU A 17 0.85 10.50 2.60
C GLU A 17 1.09 9.37 1.59
N THR A 18 1.43 8.17 2.06
CA THR A 18 1.66 7.01 1.21
C THR A 18 0.41 6.60 0.45
N LEU A 19 -0.75 6.56 1.13
CA LEU A 19 -2.02 6.23 0.51
C LEU A 19 -2.40 7.21 -0.60
N GLU A 20 -2.24 8.51 -0.36
CA GLU A 20 -2.52 9.55 -1.36
C GLU A 20 -1.56 9.49 -2.54
N LEU A 21 -0.28 9.17 -2.31
CA LEU A 21 0.71 8.95 -3.36
C LEU A 21 0.35 7.74 -4.24
N VAL A 22 -0.08 6.63 -3.65
CA VAL A 22 -0.54 5.45 -4.40
C VAL A 22 -1.76 5.82 -5.25
N LYS A 23 -2.80 6.40 -4.64
CA LYS A 23 -4.03 6.80 -5.36
C LYS A 23 -3.72 7.71 -6.55
N SER A 24 -2.82 8.68 -6.35
CA SER A 24 -2.41 9.62 -7.39
C SER A 24 -1.67 8.92 -8.54
N ALA A 25 -0.75 8.01 -8.22
CA ALA A 25 0.00 7.25 -9.22
C ALA A 25 -0.89 6.27 -10.01
N THR A 26 -1.97 5.78 -9.41
CA THR A 26 -2.87 4.77 -10.00
C THR A 26 -4.12 5.34 -10.66
N LYS A 27 -4.27 6.66 -10.69
CA LYS A 27 -5.52 7.32 -11.10
C LYS A 27 -5.98 6.90 -12.51
N ASP A 28 -5.02 6.74 -13.42
CA ASP A 28 -5.28 6.47 -14.84
C ASP A 28 -5.02 5.00 -15.25
N CYS A 29 -4.65 4.11 -14.32
CA CYS A 29 -4.30 2.72 -14.63
C CYS A 29 -5.46 1.72 -14.57
N GLY A 30 -6.66 2.16 -14.15
CA GLY A 30 -7.81 1.26 -13.92
C GLY A 30 -7.56 0.25 -12.79
N CYS A 31 -6.62 0.54 -11.89
CA CYS A 31 -6.28 -0.31 -10.75
C CYS A 31 -7.29 -0.13 -9.61
N GLN A 32 -7.48 -1.16 -8.79
CA GLN A 32 -8.31 -1.10 -7.59
C GLN A 32 -7.42 -0.86 -6.37
N VAL A 33 -7.44 0.35 -5.82
CA VAL A 33 -6.71 0.69 -4.59
C VAL A 33 -7.61 0.51 -3.37
N MET A 34 -7.14 -0.25 -2.38
CA MET A 34 -7.84 -0.54 -1.12
C MET A 34 -6.96 -0.17 0.06
N GLU A 35 -7.48 0.63 0.99
CA GLU A 35 -6.81 0.85 2.28
C GLU A 35 -7.16 -0.28 3.25
N LYS A 36 -6.13 -0.90 3.82
CA LYS A 36 -6.18 -1.90 4.90
C LYS A 36 -5.69 -1.24 6.18
N ARG A 37 -6.56 -0.40 6.77
CA ARG A 37 -6.23 0.34 7.98
C ARG A 37 -6.30 -0.58 9.21
N PHE A 38 -5.22 -0.61 9.97
CA PHE A 38 -5.14 -1.31 11.24
C PHE A 38 -5.88 -0.47 12.29
N VAL A 39 -7.09 -0.91 12.58
CA VAL A 39 -7.82 -0.54 13.79
C VAL A 39 -7.82 -1.79 14.66
N ASP A 40 -7.20 -1.70 15.83
CA ASP A 40 -6.96 -2.80 16.77
C ASP A 40 -6.13 -3.97 16.19
N LYS A 41 -6.80 -4.99 15.63
CA LYS A 41 -6.20 -6.22 15.09
C LYS A 41 -6.65 -6.54 13.66
N ALA A 42 -7.44 -5.67 13.03
CA ALA A 42 -7.90 -5.89 11.67
C ALA A 42 -6.70 -6.07 10.74
N TYR A 43 -6.76 -7.08 9.85
CA TYR A 43 -5.75 -7.38 8.83
C TYR A 43 -4.37 -7.81 9.36
N ALA A 44 -4.21 -8.04 10.67
CA ALA A 44 -2.93 -8.47 11.25
C ALA A 44 -2.43 -9.80 10.67
N ASP A 45 -3.31 -10.79 10.52
CA ASP A 45 -2.93 -12.10 9.97
C ASP A 45 -2.68 -12.04 8.46
N GLU A 46 -3.47 -11.24 7.74
CA GLU A 46 -3.25 -10.97 6.32
C GLU A 46 -1.89 -10.29 6.08
N ALA A 47 -1.57 -9.26 6.86
CA ALA A 47 -0.28 -8.57 6.77
C ALA A 47 0.90 -9.50 7.06
N LYS A 48 0.78 -10.37 8.09
CA LYS A 48 1.77 -11.41 8.37
C LYS A 48 1.91 -12.40 7.21
N SER A 49 0.80 -12.81 6.58
CA SER A 49 0.85 -13.72 5.43
C SER A 49 1.59 -13.12 4.22
N TYR A 50 1.55 -11.79 4.06
CA TYR A 50 2.33 -11.07 3.06
C TYR A 50 3.76 -10.74 3.50
N GLY A 51 4.15 -11.07 4.73
CA GLY A 51 5.49 -10.81 5.27
C GLY A 51 5.73 -9.36 5.70
N ILE A 52 4.67 -8.57 5.88
CA ILE A 52 4.75 -7.15 6.29
C ILE A 52 5.26 -7.05 7.73
N LYS A 53 6.29 -6.23 7.93
CA LYS A 53 6.93 -5.98 9.23
C LYS A 53 6.83 -4.51 9.65
N ALA A 54 6.68 -3.61 8.69
CA ALA A 54 6.55 -2.18 8.93
C ALA A 54 5.40 -1.56 8.13
N MET A 55 4.86 -0.46 8.66
CA MET A 55 3.84 0.33 7.97
C MET A 55 4.35 1.75 7.69
N PRO A 56 3.88 2.39 6.61
CA PRO A 56 2.97 1.85 5.60
C PRO A 56 3.59 0.77 4.71
N ALA A 57 2.75 -0.13 4.20
CA ALA A 57 3.16 -1.21 3.28
C ALA A 57 2.18 -1.35 2.12
N ILE A 58 2.67 -1.82 0.97
CA ILE A 58 1.92 -1.89 -0.27
C ILE A 58 2.07 -3.28 -0.85
N VAL A 59 0.93 -3.87 -1.14
CA VAL A 59 0.81 -5.20 -1.73
C VAL A 59 0.12 -5.04 -3.07
N VAL A 60 0.70 -5.60 -4.12
CA VAL A 60 0.15 -5.59 -5.48
C VAL A 60 -0.10 -7.03 -5.89
N ASP A 61 -1.34 -7.36 -6.21
CA ASP A 61 -1.78 -8.71 -6.60
C ASP A 61 -1.27 -9.80 -5.63
N GLY A 62 -1.32 -9.51 -4.31
CA GLY A 62 -0.88 -10.43 -3.24
C GLY A 62 0.63 -10.47 -2.99
N VAL A 63 1.42 -9.65 -3.70
CA VAL A 63 2.88 -9.56 -3.52
C VAL A 63 3.25 -8.27 -2.79
N LEU A 64 3.98 -8.38 -1.67
CA LEU A 64 4.56 -7.22 -0.99
C LEU A 64 5.58 -6.54 -1.90
N VAL A 65 5.28 -5.32 -2.34
CA VAL A 65 6.18 -4.53 -3.20
C VAL A 65 6.96 -3.49 -2.41
N TYR A 66 6.42 -3.03 -1.27
CA TYR A 66 7.04 -1.96 -0.49
C TYR A 66 6.61 -2.03 0.99
N GLU A 67 7.54 -1.75 1.90
CA GLU A 67 7.26 -1.46 3.31
C GLU A 67 8.22 -0.39 3.85
N GLY A 68 7.73 0.51 4.72
CA GLY A 68 8.55 1.53 5.38
C GLY A 68 8.19 2.98 5.00
N ARG A 69 9.18 3.88 5.02
CA ARG A 69 9.00 5.32 4.76
C ARG A 69 9.28 5.66 3.30
N PRO A 70 8.27 5.97 2.48
CA PRO A 70 8.51 6.24 1.09
C PRO A 70 9.20 7.60 0.87
N GLU A 71 10.22 7.64 0.02
CA GLU A 71 10.85 8.88 -0.44
C GLU A 71 10.10 9.44 -1.65
N ARG A 72 9.81 10.74 -1.74
CA ARG A 72 8.96 11.38 -2.78
C ARG A 72 9.08 10.87 -4.25
N LYS A 73 10.22 10.31 -4.67
CA LYS A 73 10.42 9.75 -6.03
C LYS A 73 10.00 8.27 -6.19
N TRP A 74 9.44 7.65 -5.15
CA TRP A 74 9.23 6.19 -5.04
C TRP A 74 8.05 5.62 -5.85
N ALA A 75 6.92 6.32 -5.91
CA ALA A 75 5.63 5.71 -6.29
C ALA A 75 5.58 5.25 -7.76
N GLY A 76 6.10 6.05 -8.69
CA GLY A 76 6.05 5.74 -10.12
C GLY A 76 6.96 4.58 -10.54
N ALA A 77 8.17 4.48 -9.96
CA ALA A 77 9.16 3.49 -10.37
C ALA A 77 8.80 2.06 -9.94
N MET A 78 8.12 1.89 -8.81
CA MET A 78 7.86 0.56 -8.23
C MET A 78 6.53 -0.06 -8.64
N LEU A 79 5.49 0.76 -8.85
CA LEU A 79 4.17 0.22 -9.21
C LEU A 79 4.10 -0.25 -10.68
N LYS A 80 5.14 0.02 -11.49
CA LYS A 80 5.23 -0.30 -12.92
C LYS A 80 3.90 0.05 -13.63
N LEU A 81 3.44 1.27 -13.38
CA LEU A 81 2.23 1.86 -13.97
C LEU A 81 2.61 2.75 -15.15
#